data_AF-A0A2E3TX87-F1
#
_entry.id   AF-A0A2E3TX87-F1
#
_cell.length_a   1.000
_cell.length_b   1.000
_cell.length_c   1.000
_cell.angle_alpha   90.00
_cell.angle_beta   90.00
_cell.angle_gamma   90.00
#
_symmetry.space_group_name_H-M   'P 1'
#
loop_
_entity.id
_entity.type
_entity.pdbx_description
1 polymer ?
#
loop_
_entity_poly.entity_id
_entity_poly.type
_entity_poly.pdbx_seq_one_letter_code
_entity_poly.pdbx_strand_id
1 'polypeptide(L)' 'MLKTNSKGSKILKEQIYKLNKNKDFKNLGMPDLFNNLIKNKIKINVLYIAGQWLDVNDAFDLAEARQVSWAKSFT' A
#
# COMPACT_ATOMS: atom_id res chain seq x y z
N MET A 1 2.49 -2.20 -0.99
CA MET A 1 2.66 -1.77 -2.40
C MET A 1 1.38 -2.04 -3.18
N LEU A 2 0.93 -1.13 -4.05
CA LEU A 2 -0.24 -1.33 -4.93
C LEU A 2 0.16 -1.01 -6.38
N LYS A 3 -0.10 -1.94 -7.30
CA LYS A 3 0.11 -1.74 -8.74
C LYS A 3 -1.23 -1.72 -9.47
N THR A 4 -1.42 -0.74 -10.35
CA THR A 4 -2.60 -0.64 -11.22
C THR A 4 -2.20 -0.36 -12.66
N ASN A 5 -3.02 -0.79 -13.61
CA ASN A 5 -2.97 -0.31 -14.99
C ASN A 5 -3.91 0.89 -15.15
N SER A 6 -3.96 1.53 -16.33
CA SER A 6 -4.80 2.72 -16.56
C SER A 6 -6.27 2.54 -16.16
N LYS A 7 -6.88 1.40 -16.50
CA LYS A 7 -8.27 1.09 -16.09
C LYS A 7 -8.39 0.96 -14.57
N GLY A 8 -7.47 0.23 -13.95
CA GLY A 8 -7.41 0.05 -12.50
C GLY A 8 -7.22 1.38 -11.76
N SER A 9 -6.38 2.28 -12.27
CA SER A 9 -6.16 3.59 -11.68
C SER A 9 -7.43 4.46 -11.73
N LYS A 10 -8.19 4.41 -12.83
CA LYS A 10 -9.48 5.11 -12.93
C LYS A 10 -10.48 4.59 -11.90
N ILE A 11 -10.63 3.27 -11.81
CA ILE A 11 -11.50 2.63 -10.82
C ILE A 11 -11.06 3.01 -9.40
N LEU A 12 -9.76 2.96 -9.10
CA LEU A 12 -9.23 3.34 -7.79
C LEU A 12 -9.58 4.78 -7.43
N LYS A 13 -9.39 5.72 -8.38
CA LYS A 13 -9.72 7.14 -8.20
C LYS A 13 -11.19 7.34 -7.89
N GLU A 14 -12.08 6.69 -8.64
CA GLU A 14 -13.53 6.76 -8.42
C GLU A 14 -13.92 6.24 -7.02
N GLN A 15 -13.29 5.18 -6.54
CA GLN A 15 -13.59 4.60 -5.24
C GLN A 15 -13.06 5.46 -4.09
N ILE A 16 -11.89 6.07 -4.24
CA ILE A 16 -11.40 7.08 -3.30
C ILE A 16 -12.34 8.28 -3.25
N TYR A 17 -12.84 8.77 -4.40
CA TYR A 17 -13.83 9.86 -4.41
C TYR A 17 -15.12 9.51 -3.68
N LYS A 18 -15.58 8.26 -3.77
CA LYS A 18 -16.75 7.80 -3.01
C LYS A 18 -16.46 7.77 -1.51
N LEU A 19 -15.29 7.26 -1.11
CA LEU A 19 -14.89 7.22 0.30
C LEU A 19 -14.69 8.62 0.90
N ASN A 20 -14.21 9.59 0.11
CA ASN A 20 -14.03 10.97 0.56
C ASN A 20 -15.35 11.65 1.00
N LYS A 21 -16.51 11.12 0.60
CA LYS A 21 -17.81 11.61 1.08
C LYS A 21 -18.14 11.16 2.50
N ASN A 22 -17.39 10.20 3.06
CA ASN A 22 -17.54 9.77 4.45
C ASN A 22 -16.99 10.87 5.38
N LYS A 23 -17.73 11.22 6.43
CA LYS A 23 -17.32 12.22 7.43
C LYS A 23 -16.01 11.84 8.13
N ASP A 24 -15.69 10.56 8.20
CA ASP A 24 -14.49 10.03 8.85
C ASP A 24 -13.35 9.72 7.87
N PHE A 25 -13.39 10.25 6.64
CA PHE A 25 -12.43 9.92 5.59
C PHE A 25 -10.96 10.08 6.01
N LYS A 26 -10.65 11.09 6.83
CA LYS A 26 -9.30 11.37 7.34
C LYS A 26 -8.67 10.24 8.16
N ASN A 27 -9.50 9.34 8.70
CA ASN A 27 -9.06 8.22 9.54
C ASN A 27 -9.05 6.90 8.77
N LEU A 28 -9.46 6.89 7.50
CA LEU A 28 -9.47 5.69 6.66
C LEU A 28 -8.08 5.38 6.12
N GLY A 29 -7.75 4.09 6.08
CA GLY A 29 -6.49 3.59 5.55
C GLY A 29 -6.63 2.74 4.28
N MET A 30 -5.52 2.15 3.86
CA MET A 30 -5.49 1.19 2.76
C MET A 30 -6.40 -0.03 2.97
N PRO A 31 -6.54 -0.61 4.18
CA PRO A 31 -7.49 -1.70 4.42
C PRO A 31 -8.93 -1.30 4.09
N ASP A 32 -9.36 -0.10 4.46
CA ASP A 32 -10.71 0.40 4.17
C ASP A 32 -10.94 0.57 2.67
N LEU A 33 -9.92 1.07 1.96
CA LEU A 33 -9.96 1.18 0.49
C LEU A 33 -10.11 -0.20 -0.18
N PHE A 34 -9.33 -1.19 0.25
CA PHE A 34 -9.43 -2.55 -0.30
C PHE A 34 -10.76 -3.22 0.05
N ASN A 35 -11.25 -3.06 1.28
CA ASN A 35 -12.57 -3.55 1.68
C ASN A 35 -13.68 -2.90 0.85
N ASN A 36 -13.60 -1.60 0.59
CA ASN A 36 -14.55 -0.91 -0.28
C ASN A 36 -14.49 -1.44 -1.72
N LEU A 37 -13.31 -1.72 -2.28
CA LEU A 37 -13.17 -2.35 -3.60
C LEU A 37 -13.83 -3.73 -3.65
N ILE A 38 -13.56 -4.58 -2.65
CA ILE A 38 -14.14 -5.93 -2.53
C ILE A 38 -15.67 -5.85 -2.40
N LYS A 39 -16.19 -4.97 -1.53
CA LYS A 39 -17.63 -4.74 -1.34
C LYS A 39 -18.32 -4.34 -2.65
N ASN A 40 -17.65 -3.56 -3.48
CA ASN A 40 -18.13 -3.14 -4.81
C ASN A 40 -17.87 -4.18 -5.92
N LYS A 41 -17.53 -5.43 -5.57
CA LYS A 41 -17.25 -6.53 -6.50
C LYS A 41 -16.11 -6.24 -7.49
N ILE A 42 -15.18 -5.35 -7.11
CA ILE A 42 -13.98 -5.09 -7.89
C ILE A 42 -12.91 -6.11 -7.47
N LYS A 43 -12.43 -6.90 -8.44
CA LYS A 43 -11.42 -7.93 -8.19
C LYS A 43 -10.07 -7.29 -7.81
N ILE A 44 -9.49 -7.77 -6.72
CA ILE A 44 -8.11 -7.47 -6.30
C ILE A 44 -7.32 -8.77 -6.38
N ASN A 45 -6.09 -8.71 -6.89
CA ASN A 45 -5.17 -9.84 -6.86
C ASN A 45 -4.10 -9.55 -5.79
N VAL A 46 -3.78 -10.55 -4.98
CA VAL A 46 -2.69 -10.49 -4.00
C VAL A 46 -1.50 -11.25 -4.58
N LEU A 47 -0.37 -10.56 -4.72
CA LEU A 47 0.90 -11.18 -5.09
C LEU A 47 1.79 -11.20 -3.85
N TYR A 48 2.05 -12.39 -3.32
CA TYR A 48 3.01 -12.57 -2.24
C TYR A 48 4.42 -12.56 -2.83
N ILE A 49 5.25 -11.62 -2.39
CA ILE A 49 6.65 -11.50 -2.81
C ILE A 49 7.51 -11.83 -1.60
N ALA A 50 8.16 -13.00 -1.63
CA ALA A 50 9.13 -13.37 -0.61
C ALA A 50 10.34 -12.44 -0.69
N GLY A 51 10.71 -11.83 0.44
CA GLY A 51 11.84 -10.91 0.53
C GLY A 51 11.96 -10.31 1.93
N GLN A 52 13.11 -9.72 2.24
CA GLN A 52 13.29 -8.94 3.47
C GLN A 52 12.85 -7.49 3.20
N TRP A 53 11.55 -7.27 3.18
CA TRP A 53 10.97 -5.94 3.08
C TRP A 53 11.18 -5.25 4.41
N LEU A 54 11.92 -4.14 4.41
CA LEU A 54 12.07 -3.29 5.58
C LEU A 54 11.09 -2.13 5.47
N ASP A 55 10.29 -1.94 6.51
CA ASP A 55 9.47 -0.76 6.65
C ASP A 55 10.32 0.36 7.25
N VAL A 56 10.38 1.50 6.57
CA VAL A 56 11.24 2.62 6.97
C VAL A 56 10.37 3.87 7.03
N ASN A 57 10.10 4.32 8.25
CA ASN A 57 9.24 5.44 8.56
C ASN A 57 10.02 6.62 9.13
N ASP A 58 11.19 6.39 9.72
CA ASP A 58 12.03 7.46 10.27
C ASP A 58 13.56 7.23 10.10
N ALA A 59 14.34 8.13 10.70
CA ALA A 59 15.80 8.11 10.64
C ALA A 59 16.44 6.95 11.42
N PHE A 60 15.77 6.43 12.45
CA PHE A 60 16.23 5.26 13.19
C PHE A 60 16.00 3.99 12.39
N ASP A 61 14.85 3.87 11.71
CA ASP A 61 14.57 2.76 10.79
C ASP A 61 15.63 2.69 9.68
N LEU A 62 16.08 3.85 9.17
CA LEU A 62 17.18 3.93 8.21
C LEU A 62 18.52 3.45 8.78
N ALA A 63 18.79 3.70 10.06
CA ALA A 63 20.00 3.23 10.71
C ALA A 63 19.97 1.70 10.90
N GLU A 64 18.81 1.15 11.24
CA GLU A 64 18.58 -0.31 11.30
C GLU A 64 18.68 -0.95 9.91
N ALA A 65 18.17 -0.28 8.87
CA ALA A 65 18.27 -0.71 7.47
C ALA A 65 19.70 -0.94 6.99
N ARG A 66 20.69 -0.28 7.59
CA ARG A 66 22.11 -0.46 7.25
C ARG A 66 22.72 -1.71 7.89
N GLN A 67 22.06 -2.27 8.90
CA GLN A 67 22.59 -3.39 9.67
C GLN A 67 22.19 -4.77 9.12
N VAL A 68 21.13 -4.83 8.32
CA VAL A 68 20.66 -6.07 7.69
C VAL A 68 21.67 -6.62 6.67
N SER A 69 21.80 -7.95 6.63
CA SER A 69 22.90 -8.64 5.94
C SER A 69 22.94 -8.41 4.43
N TRP A 70 21.80 -8.20 3.78
CA TRP A 70 21.71 -7.89 2.34
C TRP A 70 22.04 -6.43 2.00
N ALA A 71 21.98 -5.50 2.96
CA ALA A 71 22.38 -4.11 2.74
C ALA A 71 23.91 -3.93 2.87
N LYS A 72 24.57 -4.81 3.62
CA LYS A 72 26.04 -4.82 3.83
C LYS A 72 26.85 -5.27 2.62
N SER A 73 26.20 -5.79 1.58
CA SER A 73 26.86 -6.37 0.39
C SER A 73 27.24 -5.33 -0.68
N PHE A 74 26.95 -4.03 -0.47
CA PHE A 74 27.13 -2.96 -1.46
C PHE A 74 28.34 -2.04 -1.20
N THR A 75 29.28 -2.45 -0.34
CA THR A 75 30.57 -1.78 -0.09
C THR A 75 31.72 -2.67 -0.52
#